data_AF-A0A0C2SG68-F1
#
_entry.id   AF-A0A0C2SG68-F1
#
_cell.length_a   1.000
_cell.length_b   1.000
_cell.length_c   1.000
_cell.angle_alpha   90.00
_cell.angle_beta   90.00
_cell.angle_gamma   90.00
#
_symmetry.space_group_name_H-M   'P 1'
#
loop_
_entity.id
_entity.type
_entity.pdbx_description
1 polymer ?
#
loop_
_entity_poly.entity_id
_entity_poly.type
_entity_poly.pdbx_seq_one_letter_code
_entity_poly.pdbx_strand_id
1 'polypeptide(L)'
;SSSERYIRSMLECNQGYPLYEPEPESQEGVRVGDVGLITDDGGFDCLFNVCPPPDISTNPAELPDDFEMLRSSEILVRTQFQARTCLFSNGVKRTGEPSVSYTCSGLEGGILELPLGATRFEAKNKASFKELAIRHAENWYRYTVLTRRRDAPNGSLCIVT
;
A
#
# COMPACT_ATOMS: atom_id res chain seq x y z
N SER A 1 -13.99 10.46 6.30
CA SER A 1 -12.85 11.17 6.92
C SER A 1 -12.06 11.94 5.86
N SER A 2 -11.01 12.68 6.22
CA SER A 2 -10.07 13.26 5.24
C SER A 2 -9.29 12.17 4.47
N SER A 3 -8.91 11.08 5.16
CA SER A 3 -8.23 9.92 4.57
C SER A 3 -9.05 9.29 3.45
N GLU A 4 -10.34 9.04 3.66
CA GLU A 4 -11.25 8.49 2.64
C GLU A 4 -11.36 9.38 1.39
N ARG A 5 -11.49 10.70 1.57
CA ARG A 5 -11.61 11.65 0.46
C ARG A 5 -10.32 11.69 -0.36
N TYR A 6 -9.18 11.70 0.32
CA TYR A 6 -7.87 11.64 -0.32
C TYR A 6 -7.70 10.34 -1.10
N ILE A 7 -7.99 9.20 -0.48
CA ILE A 7 -7.87 7.88 -1.10
C ILE A 7 -8.74 7.80 -2.36
N ARG A 8 -10.02 8.15 -2.24
CA ARG A 8 -10.95 8.13 -3.37
C ARG A 8 -10.50 9.03 -4.51
N SER A 9 -10.05 10.25 -4.21
CA SER A 9 -9.54 11.19 -5.21
C SER A 9 -8.28 10.67 -5.91
N MET A 10 -7.34 10.11 -5.15
CA MET A 10 -6.05 9.66 -5.68
C MET A 10 -6.11 8.31 -6.41
N LEU A 11 -7.16 7.50 -6.19
CA LEU A 11 -7.41 6.29 -6.98
C LEU A 11 -7.58 6.60 -8.48
N GLU A 12 -8.09 7.80 -8.81
CA GLU A 12 -8.24 8.26 -10.20
C GLU A 12 -6.89 8.39 -10.94
N CYS A 13 -5.79 8.56 -10.21
CA CYS A 13 -4.43 8.65 -10.78
C CYS A 13 -3.89 7.29 -11.26
N ASN A 14 -4.57 6.17 -10.93
CA ASN A 14 -4.19 4.81 -11.35
C ASN A 14 -2.75 4.41 -10.98
N GLN A 15 -2.25 4.84 -9.82
CA GLN A 15 -0.88 4.55 -9.34
C GLN A 15 -0.80 3.45 -8.27
N GLY A 16 -1.88 2.69 -8.08
CA GLY A 16 -2.05 1.75 -6.97
C GLY A 16 -3.02 2.28 -5.92
N TYR A 17 -3.07 1.63 -4.76
CA TYR A 17 -3.89 2.08 -3.65
C TYR A 17 -3.14 3.19 -2.88
N PRO A 18 -3.69 4.42 -2.79
CA PRO A 18 -3.04 5.51 -2.08
C PRO A 18 -3.12 5.33 -0.55
N LEU A 19 -2.07 5.72 0.16
CA LEU A 19 -2.08 5.87 1.62
C LEU A 19 -2.16 7.36 1.97
N TYR A 20 -3.05 7.70 2.91
CA TYR A 20 -3.14 9.06 3.45
C TYR A 20 -2.01 9.34 4.43
N GLU A 21 -1.64 8.32 5.22
CA GLU A 21 -0.47 8.33 6.09
C GLU A 21 0.58 7.34 5.55
N PRO A 22 1.46 7.78 4.63
CA PRO A 22 2.41 6.90 3.98
C PRO A 22 3.64 6.59 4.84
N GLU A 23 3.80 7.24 6.00
CA GLU A 23 4.92 6.99 6.88
C GLU A 23 4.88 5.55 7.40
N PRO A 24 5.95 4.77 7.21
CA PRO A 24 5.92 3.37 7.57
C PRO A 24 6.18 3.17 9.06
N GLU A 25 5.53 2.16 9.64
CA GLU A 25 5.81 1.74 11.02
C GLU A 25 7.24 1.17 11.17
N SER A 26 7.80 0.63 10.07
CA SER A 26 9.16 0.08 10.01
C SER A 26 10.07 0.94 9.12
N GLN A 27 11.37 0.90 9.36
CA GLN A 27 12.35 1.64 8.55
C GLN A 27 12.35 1.24 7.06
N GLU A 28 11.83 0.05 6.73
CA GLU A 28 11.87 -0.51 5.37
C GLU A 28 10.66 -0.15 4.52
N GLY A 29 9.62 0.48 5.09
CA GLY A 29 8.43 0.78 4.31
C GLY A 29 7.47 -0.39 4.14
N VAL A 30 6.44 -0.16 3.33
CA VAL A 30 5.57 -1.20 2.77
C VAL A 30 6.31 -1.90 1.63
N ARG A 31 6.30 -3.22 1.62
CA ARG A 31 7.08 -4.07 0.69
C ARG A 31 6.18 -5.04 -0.07
N VAL A 32 6.64 -5.46 -1.24
CA VAL A 32 6.00 -6.54 -2.00
C VAL A 32 5.92 -7.81 -1.14
N GLY A 33 4.74 -8.40 -1.08
CA GLY A 33 4.43 -9.56 -0.25
C GLY A 33 3.94 -9.23 1.16
N ASP A 34 3.94 -7.97 1.59
CA ASP A 34 3.29 -7.61 2.85
C ASP A 34 1.80 -7.91 2.79
N VAL A 35 1.30 -8.58 3.82
CA VAL A 35 -0.11 -8.84 4.08
C VAL A 35 -0.51 -7.98 5.28
N GLY A 36 -1.56 -7.19 5.12
CA GLY A 36 -1.89 -6.17 6.10
C GLY A 36 -3.26 -5.54 5.90
N LEU A 37 -3.49 -4.48 6.69
CA LEU A 37 -4.74 -3.72 6.73
C LEU A 37 -4.45 -2.26 6.43
N ILE A 38 -5.39 -1.61 5.71
CA ILE A 38 -5.44 -0.15 5.67
C ILE A 38 -6.11 0.32 6.95
N THR A 39 -5.43 1.19 7.71
CA THR A 39 -5.93 1.72 8.97
C THR A 39 -6.90 2.88 8.75
N ASP A 40 -7.70 3.24 9.76
CA ASP A 40 -8.71 4.31 9.64
C ASP A 40 -8.10 5.70 9.37
N ASP A 41 -6.90 5.94 9.89
CA ASP A 41 -6.08 7.12 9.60
C ASP A 41 -5.41 7.06 8.21
N GLY A 42 -5.53 5.93 7.51
CA GLY A 42 -5.11 5.76 6.12
C GLY A 42 -3.65 5.38 5.94
N GLY A 43 -3.05 4.76 6.96
CA GLY A 43 -1.77 4.06 6.89
C GLY A 43 -1.92 2.57 6.56
N PHE A 44 -0.85 1.81 6.78
CA PHE A 44 -0.80 0.37 6.51
C PHE A 44 -0.22 -0.40 7.71
N ASP A 45 -1.04 -1.21 8.37
CA ASP A 45 -0.65 -2.13 9.45
C ASP A 45 -0.20 -3.46 8.83
N CYS A 46 1.11 -3.70 8.84
CA CYS A 46 1.70 -4.92 8.30
C CYS A 46 1.65 -6.06 9.32
N LEU A 47 1.07 -7.20 8.91
CA LEU A 47 0.95 -8.38 9.77
C LEU A 47 2.13 -9.34 9.58
N PHE A 48 2.46 -9.63 8.33
CA PHE A 48 3.58 -10.49 7.91
C PHE A 48 3.85 -10.30 6.42
N ASN A 49 4.99 -10.78 5.94
CA ASN A 49 5.38 -10.79 4.54
C ASN A 49 5.50 -12.25 4.03
N VAL A 50 4.96 -12.53 2.84
CA VAL A 50 5.00 -13.86 2.22
C VAL A 50 6.22 -14.11 1.34
N CYS A 51 6.98 -13.07 0.99
CA CYS A 51 8.24 -13.21 0.27
C CYS A 51 9.35 -13.69 1.22
N PRO A 52 10.45 -14.25 0.66
CA PRO A 52 11.62 -14.59 1.45
C PRO A 52 12.16 -13.30 2.09
N PRO A 53 12.43 -13.29 3.40
CA PRO A 53 12.90 -12.08 4.04
C PRO A 53 14.32 -11.77 3.54
N PRO A 54 14.68 -10.49 3.39
CA PRO A 54 16.04 -10.11 3.03
C PRO A 54 17.05 -10.47 4.14
N ASP A 55 16.59 -10.56 5.40
CA ASP A 55 17.35 -10.90 6.61
C ASP A 55 16.55 -11.79 7.59
N ILE A 56 17.15 -12.27 8.67
CA ILE A 56 16.62 -13.34 9.55
C ILE A 56 15.31 -12.99 10.33
N SER A 57 14.77 -11.77 10.31
CA SER A 57 13.69 -11.40 11.24
C SER A 57 12.60 -10.44 10.77
N THR A 58 12.17 -10.46 9.50
CA THR A 58 11.09 -9.51 9.12
C THR A 58 9.68 -9.93 9.51
N ASN A 59 9.43 -11.21 9.77
CA ASN A 59 8.12 -11.69 10.19
C ASN A 59 8.03 -11.80 11.72
N PRO A 60 6.83 -11.62 12.32
CA PRO A 60 6.62 -11.91 13.72
C PRO A 60 6.86 -13.38 14.03
N ALA A 61 7.15 -13.69 15.30
CA ALA A 61 7.43 -15.05 15.76
C ALA A 61 6.23 -16.01 15.58
N GLU A 62 5.02 -15.47 15.65
CA GLU A 62 3.77 -16.21 15.45
C GLU A 62 3.17 -15.83 14.09
N LEU A 63 2.95 -16.84 13.25
CA LEU A 63 2.43 -16.73 11.88
C LEU A 63 1.12 -17.52 11.76
N PRO A 64 0.32 -17.32 10.68
CA PRO A 64 -0.81 -18.20 10.39
C PRO A 64 -0.40 -19.68 10.35
N ASP A 65 -1.28 -20.57 10.83
CA ASP A 65 -1.00 -22.02 10.93
C ASP A 65 -0.58 -22.65 9.60
N ASP A 66 -1.12 -22.13 8.49
CA ASP A 66 -0.87 -22.57 7.12
C ASP A 66 0.04 -21.63 6.35
N PHE A 67 0.88 -20.86 7.06
CA PHE A 67 1.78 -19.91 6.43
C PHE A 67 2.63 -20.58 5.35
N GLU A 68 2.48 -20.08 4.13
CA GLU A 68 3.23 -20.51 2.96
C GLU A 68 4.03 -19.33 2.42
N MET A 69 5.35 -19.51 2.36
CA MET A 69 6.26 -18.54 1.76
C MET A 69 6.30 -18.70 0.24
N LEU A 70 6.16 -17.59 -0.48
CA LEU A 70 6.33 -17.53 -1.92
C LEU A 70 7.83 -17.55 -2.27
N ARG A 71 8.37 -18.75 -2.52
CA ARG A 71 9.83 -18.97 -2.72
C ARG A 71 10.43 -18.26 -3.93
N SER A 72 9.61 -17.86 -4.90
CA SER A 72 10.05 -17.16 -6.12
C SER A 72 9.24 -15.87 -6.28
N SER A 73 9.82 -14.79 -5.77
CA SER A 73 9.29 -13.44 -5.88
C SER A 73 10.26 -12.62 -6.70
N GLU A 74 10.12 -12.62 -8.03
CA GLU A 74 10.87 -11.69 -8.87
C GLU A 74 10.27 -10.29 -8.73
N ILE A 75 10.99 -9.41 -8.03
CA ILE A 75 10.61 -8.00 -7.84
C ILE A 75 11.34 -7.15 -8.87
N LEU A 76 10.59 -6.44 -9.69
CA LEU A 76 11.10 -5.40 -10.58
C LEU A 76 11.16 -4.07 -9.81
N VAL A 77 12.35 -3.45 -9.82
CA VAL A 77 12.56 -2.12 -9.26
C VAL A 77 12.73 -1.13 -10.41
N ARG A 78 11.96 -0.06 -10.42
CA ARG A 78 12.11 1.02 -11.40
C ARG A 78 11.82 2.38 -10.80
N THR A 79 12.49 3.42 -11.30
CA THR A 79 12.06 4.80 -11.05
C THR A 79 10.68 4.99 -11.69
N GLN A 80 9.67 5.29 -10.87
CA GLN A 80 8.31 5.53 -11.33
C GLN A 80 8.08 7.02 -11.60
N PHE A 81 8.60 7.87 -10.73
CA PHE A 81 8.47 9.33 -10.83
C PHE A 81 9.82 10.00 -10.63
N GLN A 82 10.08 11.02 -11.44
CA GLN A 82 11.25 11.88 -11.28
C GLN A 82 11.02 12.89 -10.15
N ALA A 83 12.11 13.48 -9.66
CA ALA A 83 12.04 14.56 -8.69
C ALA A 83 11.12 15.69 -9.16
N ARG A 84 10.39 16.29 -8.21
CA ARG A 84 9.44 17.40 -8.42
C ARG A 84 8.22 17.01 -9.27
N THR A 85 7.86 15.73 -9.30
CA THR A 85 6.59 15.29 -9.89
C THR A 85 5.42 15.65 -8.97
N CYS A 86 4.32 16.11 -9.53
CA CYS A 86 3.06 16.31 -8.80
C CYS A 86 1.95 15.52 -9.49
N LEU A 87 1.18 14.77 -8.72
CA LEU A 87 -0.02 14.07 -9.18
C LEU A 87 -1.25 14.81 -8.68
N PHE A 88 -2.25 14.91 -9.55
CA PHE A 88 -3.50 15.62 -9.30
C PHE A 88 -4.66 14.70 -9.64
N SER A 89 -5.64 14.59 -8.75
CA SER A 89 -6.92 13.97 -9.10
C SER A 89 -7.66 14.80 -10.16
N ASN A 90 -8.72 14.24 -10.75
CA ASN A 90 -9.46 14.96 -11.77
C ASN A 90 -10.02 16.29 -11.25
N GLY A 91 -9.96 17.32 -12.09
CA GLY A 91 -10.44 18.66 -11.76
C GLY A 91 -9.54 19.48 -10.85
N VAL A 92 -8.42 18.93 -10.35
CA VAL A 92 -7.40 19.68 -9.61
C VAL A 92 -6.36 20.25 -10.58
N LYS A 93 -6.07 21.54 -10.46
CA LYS A 93 -5.06 22.24 -11.28
C LYS A 93 -4.24 23.19 -10.43
N ARG A 94 -2.93 23.21 -10.66
CA ARG A 94 -2.02 24.22 -10.10
C ARG A 94 -2.17 25.53 -10.88
N THR A 95 -2.38 26.66 -10.20
CA THR A 95 -2.80 27.92 -10.83
C THR A 95 -1.77 29.05 -10.83
N GLY A 96 -0.65 28.95 -10.11
CA GLY A 96 0.42 29.94 -10.28
C GLY A 96 1.63 29.79 -9.36
N GLU A 97 2.70 30.51 -9.73
CA GLU A 97 3.83 30.94 -8.91
C GLU A 97 3.73 32.48 -8.73
N PRO A 98 4.25 33.11 -7.65
CA PRO A 98 5.26 32.62 -6.71
C PRO A 98 4.73 31.81 -5.51
N SER A 99 3.43 31.83 -5.24
CA SER A 99 2.81 31.00 -4.20
C SER A 99 2.14 29.77 -4.82
N VAL A 100 2.50 28.58 -4.32
CA VAL A 100 1.89 27.32 -4.74
C VAL A 100 0.40 27.37 -4.41
N SER A 101 -0.43 27.54 -5.45
CA SER A 101 -1.89 27.59 -5.34
C SER A 101 -2.53 26.52 -6.23
N TYR A 102 -3.65 25.97 -5.77
CA TYR A 102 -4.42 24.98 -6.49
C TYR A 102 -5.88 25.40 -6.57
N THR A 103 -6.53 24.98 -7.63
CA THR A 103 -7.97 25.06 -7.80
C THR A 103 -8.51 23.66 -8.01
N CYS A 104 -9.69 23.40 -7.46
CA CYS A 104 -10.44 22.16 -7.67
C CYS A 104 -11.81 22.53 -8.22
N SER A 105 -12.16 22.00 -9.40
CA SER A 105 -13.49 22.17 -9.99
C SER A 105 -14.50 21.13 -9.50
N GLY A 106 -14.06 20.14 -8.72
CA GLY A 106 -14.89 19.08 -8.15
C GLY A 106 -15.34 19.37 -6.72
N LEU A 107 -16.10 18.43 -6.14
CA LEU A 107 -16.49 18.46 -4.72
C LEU A 107 -15.33 18.14 -3.77
N GLU A 108 -14.35 17.42 -4.29
CA GLU A 108 -13.12 17.03 -3.59
C GLU A 108 -11.99 16.86 -4.60
N GLY A 109 -10.76 16.83 -4.09
CA GLY A 109 -9.58 16.55 -4.88
C GLY A 109 -8.39 16.15 -4.03
N GLY A 110 -7.45 15.47 -4.65
CA GLY A 110 -6.20 15.01 -4.05
C GLY A 110 -5.00 15.57 -4.80
N ILE A 111 -3.95 15.85 -4.04
CA ILE A 111 -2.64 16.27 -4.56
C ILE A 111 -1.59 15.39 -3.89
N LEU A 112 -0.68 14.83 -4.68
CA LEU A 112 0.52 14.17 -4.17
C LEU A 112 1.75 14.81 -4.80
N GLU A 113 2.53 15.52 -3.99
CA GLU A 113 3.80 16.09 -4.41
C GLU A 113 4.94 15.15 -4.06
N LEU A 114 5.84 14.92 -5.02
CA LEU A 114 7.00 14.04 -4.87
C LEU A 114 8.27 14.85 -5.13
N PRO A 115 8.76 15.63 -4.13
CA PRO A 115 9.94 16.47 -4.29
C PRO A 115 11.17 15.69 -4.76
N LEU A 116 11.33 14.46 -4.24
CA LEU A 116 12.45 13.56 -4.57
C LEU A 116 12.09 12.51 -5.63
N GLY A 117 10.84 12.50 -6.13
CA GLY A 117 10.34 11.47 -7.01
C GLY A 117 9.92 10.21 -6.26
N ALA A 118 9.80 9.09 -6.97
CA ALA A 118 9.45 7.81 -6.36
C ALA A 118 9.98 6.62 -7.15
N THR A 119 10.28 5.55 -6.42
CA THR A 119 10.66 4.24 -6.94
C THR A 119 9.49 3.28 -6.75
N ARG A 120 9.22 2.44 -7.75
CA ARG A 120 8.22 1.39 -7.68
C ARG A 120 8.89 0.03 -7.62
N PHE A 121 8.43 -0.75 -6.65
CA PHE A 121 8.70 -2.17 -6.49
C PHE A 121 7.45 -2.91 -6.96
N GLU A 122 7.63 -3.88 -7.86
CA GLU A 122 6.50 -4.60 -8.45
C GLU A 122 6.86 -6.07 -8.68
N ALA A 123 6.04 -6.98 -8.18
CA ALA A 123 6.08 -8.39 -8.47
C ALA A 123 5.83 -8.62 -9.96
N LYS A 124 6.75 -9.31 -10.62
CA LYS A 124 6.55 -9.76 -12.01
C LYS A 124 5.41 -10.78 -12.10
N ASN A 125 5.35 -11.71 -11.15
CA ASN A 125 4.33 -12.77 -11.12
C ASN A 125 3.23 -12.45 -10.10
N LYS A 126 2.37 -11.48 -10.43
CA LYS A 126 1.21 -11.12 -9.58
C LYS A 126 0.20 -12.26 -9.43
N ALA A 127 0.15 -13.18 -10.40
CA ALA A 127 -0.77 -14.31 -10.36
C ALA A 127 -0.48 -15.21 -9.16
N SER A 128 0.79 -15.51 -8.87
CA SER A 128 1.15 -16.34 -7.73
C SER A 128 0.80 -15.70 -6.38
N PHE A 129 0.95 -14.38 -6.23
CA PHE A 129 0.48 -13.67 -5.02
C PHE A 129 -1.03 -13.77 -4.86
N LYS A 130 -1.77 -13.60 -5.96
CA LYS A 130 -3.24 -13.71 -5.96
C LYS A 130 -3.70 -15.12 -5.63
N GLU A 131 -3.09 -16.15 -6.22
CA GLU A 131 -3.40 -17.55 -5.95
C GLU A 131 -3.11 -17.93 -4.49
N LEU A 132 -1.98 -17.46 -3.96
CA LEU A 132 -1.63 -17.63 -2.55
C LEU A 132 -2.68 -16.96 -1.65
N ALA A 133 -3.02 -15.70 -1.92
CA ALA A 133 -4.01 -14.97 -1.14
C ALA A 133 -5.39 -15.65 -1.20
N ILE A 134 -5.85 -16.12 -2.36
CA ILE A 134 -7.12 -16.86 -2.47
C ILE A 134 -7.10 -18.15 -1.66
N ARG A 135 -5.99 -18.90 -1.71
CA ARG A 135 -5.85 -20.18 -1.01
C ARG A 135 -5.89 -20.03 0.51
N HIS A 136 -5.32 -18.95 1.03
CA HIS A 136 -5.12 -18.75 2.47
C HIS A 136 -5.98 -17.63 3.09
N ALA A 137 -6.83 -16.95 2.31
CA ALA A 137 -7.60 -15.78 2.73
C ALA A 137 -8.34 -15.99 4.06
N GLU A 138 -9.02 -17.13 4.22
CA GLU A 138 -9.77 -17.45 5.43
C GLU A 138 -8.85 -17.57 6.65
N ASN A 139 -7.74 -18.30 6.53
CA ASN A 139 -6.81 -18.49 7.62
C ASN A 139 -6.05 -17.21 7.97
N TRP A 140 -5.68 -16.40 6.98
CA TRP A 140 -5.09 -15.09 7.22
C TRP A 140 -6.06 -14.16 7.93
N TYR A 141 -7.34 -14.16 7.56
CA TYR A 141 -8.37 -13.39 8.25
C TYR A 141 -8.55 -13.86 9.70
N ARG A 142 -8.63 -15.18 9.93
CA ARG A 142 -8.70 -15.77 11.28
C ARG A 142 -7.49 -15.38 12.12
N TYR A 143 -6.28 -15.49 11.59
CA TYR A 143 -5.05 -15.06 12.25
C TYR A 143 -5.09 -13.57 12.62
N THR A 144 -5.55 -12.72 11.70
CA THR A 144 -5.67 -11.27 11.92
C THR A 144 -6.57 -10.94 13.10
N VAL A 145 -7.76 -11.55 13.16
CA VAL A 145 -8.77 -11.25 14.19
C VAL A 145 -8.48 -11.99 15.51
N LEU A 146 -8.15 -13.27 15.45
CA LEU A 146 -8.05 -14.14 16.62
C LEU A 146 -6.66 -14.09 17.27
N THR A 147 -5.59 -14.07 16.47
CA THR A 147 -4.21 -14.10 16.96
C THR A 147 -3.67 -12.68 17.13
N ARG A 148 -3.76 -11.85 16.10
CA ARG A 148 -3.23 -10.46 16.11
C ARG A 148 -4.18 -9.44 16.76
N ARG A 149 -5.41 -9.85 17.08
CA ARG A 149 -6.43 -9.02 17.74
C ARG A 149 -6.66 -7.70 17.02
N ARG A 150 -6.61 -7.72 15.68
CA ARG A 150 -6.92 -6.57 14.84
C ARG A 150 -8.38 -6.60 14.44
N ASP A 151 -8.99 -5.42 14.43
CA ASP A 151 -10.30 -5.28 13.80
C ASP A 151 -10.10 -5.25 12.28
N ALA A 152 -10.72 -6.20 11.59
CA ALA A 152 -10.56 -6.38 10.15
C ALA A 152 -11.96 -6.53 9.54
N PRO A 153 -12.51 -5.46 8.94
CA PRO A 153 -13.75 -5.57 8.17
C PRO A 153 -13.62 -6.59 7.04
N ASN A 154 -14.73 -7.19 6.63
CA ASN A 154 -14.71 -8.13 5.51
C ASN A 154 -14.18 -7.44 4.24
N GLY A 155 -13.13 -8.03 3.65
CA GLY A 155 -12.48 -7.50 2.45
C GLY A 155 -11.43 -6.41 2.71
N SER A 156 -11.09 -6.10 3.96
CA SER A 156 -10.05 -5.10 4.28
C SER A 156 -8.63 -5.65 4.23
N LEU A 157 -8.46 -6.98 4.31
CA LEU A 157 -7.15 -7.63 4.24
C LEU A 157 -6.62 -7.57 2.81
N CYS A 158 -5.41 -7.03 2.64
CA CYS A 158 -4.78 -6.89 1.34
C CYS A 158 -3.36 -7.48 1.32
N ILE A 159 -2.90 -7.79 0.12
CA ILE A 159 -1.53 -8.22 -0.16
C ILE A 159 -0.89 -7.24 -1.14
N VAL A 160 0.34 -6.83 -0.87
CA VAL A 160 1.10 -5.90 -1.72
C VAL A 160 1.79 -6.67 -2.84
N THR A 161 1.61 -6.25 -4.09
CA THR A 161 2.18 -6.91 -5.28
C THR A 161 2.83 -5.93 -6.23
#